data_AF-A0A1B3SLB7-F1
#
_entry.id   AF-A0A1B3SLB7-F1
#
_cell.length_a   1.000
_cell.length_b   1.000
_cell.length_c   1.000
_cell.angle_alpha   90.00
_cell.angle_beta   90.00
_cell.angle_gamma   90.00
#
_symmetry.space_group_name_H-M   'P 1'
#
loop_
_entity.id
_entity.type
_entity.pdbx_description
1 polymer ?
#
loop_
_entity_poly.entity_id
_entity_poly.type
_entity_poly.pdbx_seq_one_letter_code
_entity_poly.pdbx_strand_id
1 'polypeptide(L)'
;MAKSGKIVILSGPSGVGKGTVNKALRQDKSLKLVQSVSMTTRSPRPGEVDGVDYYFVDIETFQEAIEHDELIEHAQFIGNYYGTPRKPVYEQIKKGENVILEIEVIGATQVLKKEQKENLVSIFLMPPSLKALDQRLRSRGTETEDIIKQRLDKALLEIPLKHNYKYIIEIDSVENAVAKVRDVLIKEETLEIPKTESLYYHLKSEIDKVVDENYMYFVENWKENVEKLHDSKVPDNFDFKKYLVDLLTDKSYAAVLAHSDLAVLKDKKCIEDLVEKFMIDVNFFSFEQSAFENAEF
;
A
#
# COMPACT_ATOMS: atom_id res chain seq x y z
N MET A 1 11.18 20.18 14.05
CA MET A 1 9.69 20.14 14.08
C MET A 1 9.29 18.67 14.12
N ALA A 2 8.26 18.29 14.88
CA ALA A 2 7.75 16.91 14.83
C ALA A 2 7.24 16.62 13.42
N LYS A 3 7.49 15.41 12.91
CA LYS A 3 7.08 14.99 11.56
C LYS A 3 5.55 14.95 11.50
N SER A 4 4.96 15.53 10.45
CA SER A 4 3.52 15.40 10.21
C SER A 4 3.16 13.94 9.93
N GLY A 5 1.98 13.51 10.38
CA GLY A 5 1.47 12.18 10.05
C GLY A 5 1.11 12.06 8.58
N LYS A 6 0.69 10.86 8.16
CA LYS A 6 0.21 10.60 6.79
C LYS A 6 -1.20 10.01 6.78
N ILE A 7 -1.87 10.13 5.64
CA ILE A 7 -3.07 9.35 5.33
C ILE A 7 -2.61 7.92 5.00
N VAL A 8 -3.05 6.95 5.78
CA VAL A 8 -2.79 5.52 5.51
C VAL A 8 -4.06 4.91 4.94
N ILE A 9 -4.08 4.66 3.64
CA ILE A 9 -5.22 4.01 2.99
C ILE A 9 -5.07 2.50 3.14
N LEU A 10 -6.06 1.86 3.74
CA LEU A 10 -6.19 0.40 3.77
C LEU A 10 -7.43 0.00 2.96
N SER A 11 -7.20 -0.46 1.73
CA SER A 11 -8.24 -0.86 0.79
C SER A 11 -7.99 -2.30 0.31
N GLY A 12 -8.87 -2.82 -0.54
CA GLY A 12 -8.83 -4.20 -1.00
C GLY A 12 -10.22 -4.73 -1.36
N PRO A 13 -10.31 -5.88 -2.04
CA PRO A 13 -11.55 -6.35 -2.60
C PRO A 13 -12.56 -6.70 -1.49
N SER A 14 -13.84 -6.66 -1.85
CA SER A 14 -14.93 -7.07 -0.96
C SER A 14 -14.64 -8.43 -0.30
N GLY A 15 -14.77 -8.49 1.02
CA GLY A 15 -14.56 -9.73 1.79
C GLY A 15 -13.12 -10.06 2.17
N VAL A 16 -12.12 -9.27 1.73
CA VAL A 16 -10.70 -9.59 1.99
C VAL A 16 -10.33 -9.58 3.48
N GLY A 17 -11.02 -8.83 4.33
CA GLY A 17 -10.73 -8.78 5.77
C GLY A 17 -10.04 -7.49 6.25
N LYS A 18 -10.26 -6.37 5.54
CA LYS A 18 -9.75 -5.03 5.88
C LYS A 18 -9.97 -4.67 7.35
N GLY A 19 -11.21 -4.77 7.84
CA GLY A 19 -11.55 -4.47 9.23
C GLY A 19 -10.83 -5.32 10.27
N THR A 20 -10.54 -6.59 9.96
CA THR A 20 -9.76 -7.45 10.86
C THR A 20 -8.33 -6.95 10.99
N VAL A 21 -7.67 -6.64 9.86
CA VAL A 21 -6.30 -6.10 9.84
C VAL A 21 -6.25 -4.71 10.47
N ASN A 22 -7.17 -3.81 10.13
CA ASN A 22 -7.27 -2.48 10.72
C ASN A 22 -7.45 -2.53 12.25
N LYS A 23 -8.35 -3.39 12.74
CA LYS A 23 -8.53 -3.58 14.19
C LYS A 23 -7.24 -4.03 14.86
N ALA A 24 -6.52 -4.99 14.28
CA ALA A 24 -5.26 -5.47 14.82
C ALA A 24 -4.17 -4.39 14.79
N LEU A 25 -4.05 -3.62 13.71
CA LEU A 25 -3.12 -2.48 13.60
C LEU A 25 -3.35 -1.43 14.70
N ARG A 26 -4.60 -1.04 14.96
CA ARG A 26 -4.93 0.00 15.95
C ARG A 26 -4.71 -0.42 17.41
N GLN A 27 -4.50 -1.72 17.67
CA GLN A 27 -4.09 -2.21 18.99
C GLN A 27 -2.64 -1.83 19.30
N ASP A 28 -1.80 -1.69 18.27
CA ASP A 28 -0.42 -1.26 18.43
C ASP A 28 -0.30 0.26 18.45
N LYS A 29 -0.17 0.82 19.66
CA LYS A 29 -0.04 2.27 19.85
C LYS A 29 1.27 2.85 19.31
N SER A 30 2.29 2.04 19.07
CA SER A 30 3.55 2.51 18.47
C SER A 30 3.38 2.95 17.02
N LEU A 31 2.29 2.54 16.34
CA LEU A 31 2.00 2.93 14.97
C LEU A 31 1.37 4.32 14.83
N LYS A 32 0.97 4.95 15.95
CA LYS A 32 0.27 6.25 15.97
C LYS A 32 -0.90 6.32 14.98
N LEU A 33 -1.69 5.24 14.92
CA LEU A 33 -2.82 5.11 14.01
C LEU A 33 -4.11 5.56 14.68
N VAL A 34 -4.76 6.56 14.09
CA VAL A 34 -6.11 7.01 14.46
C VAL A 34 -7.10 6.69 13.35
N GLN A 35 -8.24 6.11 13.73
CA GLN A 35 -9.32 5.81 12.77
C GLN A 35 -9.97 7.11 12.33
N SER A 36 -10.17 7.27 11.02
CA SER A 36 -11.06 8.32 10.50
C SER A 36 -12.52 8.02 10.84
N VAL A 37 -13.25 9.01 11.35
CA VAL A 37 -14.71 8.94 11.56
C VAL A 37 -15.39 9.47 10.29
N SER A 38 -16.15 8.61 9.61
CA SER A 38 -16.83 8.97 8.36
C SER A 38 -18.16 9.69 8.62
N MET A 39 -18.60 10.53 7.69
CA MET A 39 -19.98 11.01 7.59
C MET A 39 -20.87 9.93 6.96
N THR A 40 -22.13 9.85 7.38
CA THR A 40 -23.15 9.03 6.70
C THR A 40 -24.54 9.63 6.77
N THR A 41 -25.35 9.38 5.74
CA THR A 41 -26.79 9.73 5.70
C THR A 41 -27.69 8.65 6.28
N ARG A 42 -27.11 7.51 6.70
CA ARG A 42 -27.84 6.43 7.35
C ARG A 42 -28.22 6.86 8.76
N SER A 43 -29.40 6.49 9.24
CA SER A 43 -29.74 6.66 10.66
C SER A 43 -28.84 5.82 11.58
N PRO A 44 -28.49 6.31 12.79
CA PRO A 44 -27.72 5.54 13.77
C PRO A 44 -28.41 4.22 14.13
N ARG A 45 -27.63 3.15 14.29
CA ARG A 45 -28.09 1.88 14.88
C ARG A 45 -28.07 1.96 16.41
N PRO A 46 -28.82 1.10 17.11
CA PRO A 46 -28.75 1.01 18.56
C PRO A 46 -27.30 0.80 19.04
N GLY A 47 -26.81 1.72 19.86
CA GLY A 47 -25.45 1.70 20.41
C GLY A 47 -24.40 2.48 19.63
N GLU A 48 -24.69 2.95 18.40
CA GLU A 48 -23.80 3.89 17.69
C GLU A 48 -23.93 5.30 18.27
N VAL A 49 -22.80 6.00 18.36
CA VAL A 49 -22.66 7.34 18.92
C VAL A 49 -22.15 8.31 17.85
N ASP A 50 -22.85 9.43 17.70
CA ASP A 50 -22.47 10.50 16.77
C ASP A 50 -21.10 11.09 17.12
N GLY A 51 -20.27 11.32 16.09
CA GLY A 51 -18.89 11.79 16.22
C GLY A 51 -17.89 10.73 16.72
N VAL A 52 -18.35 9.51 17.03
CA VAL A 52 -17.49 8.39 17.45
C VAL A 52 -17.52 7.30 16.38
N ASP A 53 -18.71 6.79 16.05
CA ASP A 53 -18.87 5.74 15.05
C ASP A 53 -18.99 6.36 13.64
N TYR A 54 -19.84 7.38 13.51
CA TYR A 54 -20.03 8.19 12.32
C TYR A 54 -20.44 9.61 12.71
N TYR A 55 -20.27 10.56 11.79
CA TYR A 55 -21.03 11.80 11.80
C TYR A 55 -22.34 11.55 11.04
N PHE A 56 -23.44 11.45 11.77
CA PHE A 56 -24.76 11.17 11.21
C PHE A 56 -25.40 12.48 10.75
N VAL A 57 -25.60 12.62 9.44
CA VAL A 57 -26.11 13.84 8.81
C VAL A 57 -27.30 13.53 7.90
N ASP A 58 -28.09 14.53 7.52
CA ASP A 58 -29.08 14.38 6.47
C ASP A 58 -28.44 14.42 5.06
N ILE A 59 -29.26 14.17 4.04
CA ILE A 59 -28.79 14.13 2.64
C ILE A 59 -28.37 15.52 2.19
N GLU A 60 -29.11 16.57 2.54
CA GLU A 60 -28.77 17.95 2.16
C GLU A 60 -27.37 18.34 2.69
N THR A 61 -27.10 18.13 3.98
CA THR A 61 -25.81 18.41 4.61
C THR A 61 -24.68 17.61 3.95
N PHE A 62 -24.93 16.34 3.61
CA PHE A 62 -23.91 15.53 2.93
C PHE A 62 -23.61 16.07 1.54
N GLN A 63 -24.63 16.51 0.80
CA GLN A 63 -24.47 17.09 -0.54
C GLN A 63 -23.71 18.42 -0.49
N GLU A 64 -24.03 19.30 0.47
CA GLU A 64 -23.26 20.54 0.71
C GLU A 64 -21.78 20.25 0.97
N ALA A 65 -21.46 19.22 1.77
CA ALA A 65 -20.08 18.83 2.04
C ALA A 65 -19.34 18.34 0.77
N ILE A 66 -20.04 17.70 -0.17
CA ILE A 66 -19.47 17.35 -1.49
C ILE A 66 -19.21 18.64 -2.29
N GLU A 67 -20.19 19.54 -2.37
CA GLU A 67 -20.12 20.78 -3.17
C GLU A 67 -18.97 21.69 -2.70
N HIS A 68 -18.67 21.70 -1.40
CA HIS A 68 -17.60 22.49 -0.80
C HIS A 68 -16.23 21.77 -0.72
N ASP A 69 -16.06 20.60 -1.36
CA ASP A 69 -14.85 19.73 -1.28
C ASP A 69 -14.39 19.43 0.16
N GLU A 70 -15.36 19.29 1.07
CA GLU A 70 -15.11 18.98 2.48
C GLU A 70 -14.90 17.48 2.72
N LEU A 71 -15.07 16.64 1.70
CA LEU A 71 -14.88 15.20 1.77
C LEU A 71 -13.65 14.74 0.93
N ILE A 72 -12.76 13.99 1.57
CA ILE A 72 -11.58 13.37 0.91
C ILE A 72 -12.04 12.32 -0.11
N GLU A 73 -13.06 11.55 0.25
CA GLU A 73 -13.75 10.59 -0.60
C GLU A 73 -15.21 10.48 -0.17
N HIS A 74 -16.07 10.03 -1.10
CA HIS A 74 -17.42 9.66 -0.79
C HIS A 74 -17.95 8.57 -1.73
N ALA A 75 -18.88 7.76 -1.24
CA ALA A 75 -19.56 6.73 -2.02
C ALA A 75 -20.99 6.52 -1.52
N GLN A 76 -21.83 5.92 -2.38
CA GLN A 76 -23.15 5.46 -1.98
C GLN A 76 -23.13 3.95 -1.79
N PHE A 77 -23.72 3.47 -0.69
CA PHE A 77 -23.88 2.06 -0.41
C PHE A 77 -25.28 1.76 0.12
N ILE A 78 -26.02 0.91 -0.60
CA ILE A 78 -27.41 0.52 -0.27
C ILE A 78 -28.27 1.76 0.03
N GLY A 79 -28.26 2.73 -0.89
CA GLY A 79 -29.07 3.95 -0.79
C GLY A 79 -28.56 5.04 0.15
N ASN A 80 -27.58 4.76 1.01
CA ASN A 80 -27.01 5.75 1.94
C ASN A 80 -25.65 6.25 1.45
N TYR A 81 -25.36 7.53 1.70
CA TYR A 81 -24.04 8.10 1.43
C TYR A 81 -23.09 7.87 2.61
N TYR A 82 -21.82 7.72 2.28
CA TYR A 82 -20.71 7.62 3.22
C TYR A 82 -19.55 8.45 2.66
N GLY A 83 -18.82 9.14 3.51
CA GLY A 83 -17.65 9.89 3.08
C GLY A 83 -16.74 10.27 4.23
N THR A 84 -15.50 10.61 3.91
CA THR A 84 -14.48 10.92 4.91
C THR A 84 -14.26 12.43 5.01
N PRO A 85 -14.63 13.09 6.13
CA PRO A 85 -14.48 14.52 6.30
C PRO A 85 -13.01 14.94 6.31
N ARG A 86 -12.66 15.92 5.47
CA ARG A 86 -11.28 16.40 5.27
C ARG A 86 -10.72 17.04 6.53
N LYS A 87 -11.49 17.93 7.17
CA LYS A 87 -11.00 18.73 8.30
C LYS A 87 -10.50 17.89 9.50
N PRO A 88 -11.27 16.94 10.05
CA PRO A 88 -10.81 16.10 11.17
C PRO A 88 -9.55 15.27 10.83
N VAL A 89 -9.45 14.75 9.60
CA VAL A 89 -8.28 13.99 9.15
C VAL A 89 -7.03 14.85 9.19
N TYR A 90 -7.09 16.03 8.58
CA TYR A 90 -5.94 16.93 8.52
C TYR A 90 -5.56 17.54 9.87
N GLU A 91 -6.52 17.70 10.79
CA GLU A 91 -6.23 18.09 12.17
C GLU A 91 -5.41 17.05 12.92
N GLN A 92 -5.66 15.75 12.71
CA GLN A 92 -4.86 14.68 13.32
C GLN A 92 -3.48 14.56 12.69
N ILE A 93 -3.39 14.67 11.36
CA ILE A 93 -2.10 14.69 10.64
C ILE A 93 -1.18 15.79 11.16
N LYS A 94 -1.73 16.99 11.40
CA LYS A 94 -0.98 18.12 11.98
C LYS A 94 -0.46 17.86 13.39
N LYS A 95 -1.08 16.95 14.15
CA LYS A 95 -0.62 16.50 15.47
C LYS A 95 0.46 15.42 15.40
N GLY A 96 0.83 14.96 14.20
CA GLY A 96 1.78 13.88 13.99
C GLY A 96 1.16 12.47 14.03
N GLU A 97 -0.18 12.37 14.02
CA GLU A 97 -0.88 11.08 13.98
C GLU A 97 -1.08 10.61 12.54
N ASN A 98 -0.88 9.32 12.31
CA ASN A 98 -1.23 8.67 11.04
C ASN A 98 -2.73 8.38 11.04
N VAL A 99 -3.46 8.88 10.04
CA VAL A 99 -4.90 8.67 9.95
C VAL A 99 -5.17 7.49 9.03
N ILE A 100 -5.73 6.41 9.57
CA ILE A 100 -6.08 5.22 8.79
C ILE A 100 -7.48 5.35 8.20
N LEU A 101 -7.55 5.21 6.87
CA LEU A 101 -8.77 5.21 6.07
C LEU A 101 -9.01 3.77 5.61
N GLU A 102 -9.85 3.05 6.35
CA GLU A 102 -10.38 1.75 5.91
C GLU A 102 -11.57 1.99 4.98
N ILE A 103 -11.31 2.03 3.67
CA ILE A 103 -12.29 2.42 2.65
C ILE A 103 -12.36 1.39 1.52
N GLU A 104 -13.45 1.42 0.77
CA GLU A 104 -13.63 0.58 -0.41
C GLU A 104 -12.80 1.10 -1.60
N VAL A 105 -12.60 0.25 -2.61
CA VAL A 105 -11.67 0.54 -3.73
C VAL A 105 -12.06 1.78 -4.53
N ILE A 106 -13.37 2.05 -4.68
CA ILE A 106 -13.87 3.25 -5.35
C ILE A 106 -13.48 4.52 -4.57
N GLY A 107 -13.73 4.54 -3.25
CA GLY A 107 -13.37 5.67 -2.39
C GLY A 107 -11.85 5.90 -2.41
N ALA A 108 -11.06 4.83 -2.27
CA ALA A 108 -9.61 4.91 -2.34
C ALA A 108 -9.10 5.46 -3.69
N THR A 109 -9.75 5.13 -4.80
CA THR A 109 -9.40 5.69 -6.13
C THR A 109 -9.63 7.21 -6.17
N GLN A 110 -10.62 7.74 -5.45
CA GLN A 110 -10.81 9.20 -5.33
C GLN A 110 -9.67 9.82 -4.53
N VAL A 111 -9.31 9.23 -3.38
CA VAL A 111 -8.20 9.71 -2.53
C VAL A 111 -6.90 9.74 -3.32
N LEU A 112 -6.57 8.64 -4.03
CA LEU A 112 -5.35 8.52 -4.83
C LEU A 112 -5.25 9.54 -5.98
N LYS A 113 -6.39 10.10 -6.45
CA LYS A 113 -6.43 11.13 -7.48
C LYS A 113 -6.38 12.55 -6.92
N LYS A 114 -7.00 12.77 -5.76
CA LYS A 114 -7.11 14.10 -5.13
C LYS A 114 -5.91 14.46 -4.27
N GLU A 115 -5.31 13.48 -3.60
CA GLU A 115 -4.26 13.70 -2.61
C GLU A 115 -2.86 13.54 -3.19
N GLN A 116 -1.91 14.30 -2.65
CA GLN A 116 -0.50 14.22 -3.03
C GLN A 116 0.13 12.91 -2.54
N LYS A 117 0.93 12.27 -3.40
CA LYS A 117 1.53 10.95 -3.13
C LYS A 117 2.45 10.95 -1.91
N GLU A 118 3.06 12.09 -1.60
CA GLU A 118 4.00 12.26 -0.49
C GLU A 118 3.28 12.22 0.87
N ASN A 119 1.99 12.59 0.89
CA ASN A 119 1.16 12.66 2.10
C ASN A 119 0.41 11.35 2.40
N LEU A 120 0.54 10.35 1.54
CA LEU A 120 -0.21 9.10 1.63
C LEU A 120 0.68 7.86 1.64
N VAL A 121 0.21 6.83 2.32
CA VAL A 121 0.68 5.45 2.21
C VAL A 121 -0.51 4.61 1.77
N SER A 122 -0.49 4.13 0.52
CA SER A 122 -1.60 3.37 -0.05
C SER A 122 -1.33 1.88 -0.09
N ILE A 123 -2.17 1.12 0.61
CA ILE A 123 -2.04 -0.33 0.78
C ILE A 123 -3.29 -1.02 0.26
N PHE A 124 -3.10 -1.91 -0.72
CA PHE A 124 -4.13 -2.80 -1.22
C PHE A 124 -3.95 -4.19 -0.61
N LEU A 125 -4.89 -4.60 0.22
CA LEU A 125 -4.94 -5.94 0.80
C LEU A 125 -5.49 -6.93 -0.22
N MET A 126 -4.84 -8.07 -0.37
CA MET A 126 -5.20 -9.14 -1.31
C MET A 126 -5.43 -10.46 -0.58
N PRO A 127 -6.45 -11.27 -0.96
CA PRO A 127 -6.51 -12.66 -0.50
C PRO A 127 -5.43 -13.49 -1.21
N PRO A 128 -4.95 -14.59 -0.61
CA PRO A 128 -3.93 -15.45 -1.24
C PRO A 128 -4.44 -16.16 -2.50
N SER A 129 -5.76 -16.31 -2.64
CA SER A 129 -6.40 -16.77 -3.88
C SER A 129 -7.89 -16.39 -3.88
N LEU A 130 -8.52 -16.45 -5.06
CA LEU A 130 -9.97 -16.33 -5.19
C LEU A 130 -10.70 -17.43 -4.42
N LYS A 131 -10.13 -18.65 -4.36
CA LYS A 131 -10.67 -19.76 -3.58
C LYS A 131 -10.67 -19.44 -2.08
N ALA A 132 -9.58 -18.85 -1.57
CA ALA A 132 -9.50 -18.43 -0.18
C ALA A 132 -10.50 -17.29 0.13
N LEU A 133 -10.73 -16.38 -0.82
CA LEU A 133 -11.73 -15.33 -0.67
C LEU A 133 -13.15 -15.91 -0.57
N ASP A 134 -13.53 -16.81 -1.47
CA ASP A 134 -14.83 -17.51 -1.44
C ASP A 134 -15.04 -18.28 -0.13
N GLN A 135 -14.04 -19.07 0.29
CA GLN A 135 -14.07 -19.78 1.57
C GLN A 135 -14.28 -18.82 2.75
N ARG A 136 -13.58 -17.68 2.77
CA ARG A 136 -13.71 -16.66 3.82
C ARG A 136 -15.12 -16.06 3.84
N LEU A 137 -15.70 -15.71 2.69
CA LEU A 137 -17.07 -15.21 2.60
C LEU A 137 -18.09 -16.22 3.13
N ARG A 138 -17.98 -17.48 2.71
CA ARG A 138 -18.85 -18.57 3.14
C ARG A 138 -18.73 -18.87 4.64
N SER A 139 -17.50 -18.85 5.18
CA SER A 139 -17.23 -19.15 6.59
C SER A 139 -17.89 -18.18 7.57
N ARG A 140 -18.24 -16.96 7.12
CA ARG A 140 -18.97 -15.99 7.96
C ARG A 140 -20.39 -16.46 8.26
N GLY A 141 -21.01 -17.24 7.38
CA GLY A 141 -22.33 -17.85 7.59
C GLY A 141 -23.50 -16.88 7.72
N THR A 142 -23.28 -15.58 7.52
CA THR A 142 -24.29 -14.52 7.72
C THR A 142 -24.97 -14.07 6.42
N GLU A 143 -24.55 -14.59 5.27
CA GLU A 143 -24.93 -14.09 3.95
C GLU A 143 -25.49 -15.23 3.08
N THR A 144 -26.46 -14.91 2.22
CA THR A 144 -27.03 -15.85 1.26
C THR A 144 -26.05 -16.12 0.10
N GLU A 145 -26.23 -17.24 -0.61
CA GLU A 145 -25.43 -17.56 -1.80
C GLU A 145 -25.43 -16.45 -2.85
N ASP A 146 -26.56 -15.78 -3.06
CA ASP A 146 -26.66 -14.69 -4.04
C ASP A 146 -25.83 -13.46 -3.62
N ILE A 147 -25.79 -13.13 -2.32
CA ILE A 147 -24.95 -12.06 -1.78
C ILE A 147 -23.47 -12.43 -1.92
N ILE A 148 -23.11 -13.70 -1.65
CA ILE A 148 -21.73 -14.18 -1.78
C ILE A 148 -21.25 -14.04 -3.24
N LYS A 149 -22.07 -14.47 -4.22
CA LYS A 149 -21.77 -14.30 -5.64
C LYS A 149 -21.56 -12.83 -6.02
N GLN A 150 -22.46 -11.95 -5.61
CA GLN A 150 -22.32 -10.50 -5.87
C GLN A 150 -21.03 -9.93 -5.27
N ARG A 151 -20.62 -10.38 -4.08
CA ARG A 151 -19.35 -9.96 -3.46
C ARG A 151 -18.14 -10.47 -4.25
N LEU A 152 -18.17 -11.69 -4.75
CA LEU A 152 -17.10 -12.26 -5.59
C LEU A 152 -17.00 -11.54 -6.93
N ASP A 153 -18.12 -11.29 -7.60
CA ASP A 153 -18.16 -10.53 -8.85
C ASP A 153 -17.57 -9.13 -8.65
N LYS A 154 -17.96 -8.45 -7.56
CA LYS A 154 -17.38 -7.16 -7.18
C LYS A 154 -15.86 -7.26 -6.95
N ALA A 155 -15.40 -8.28 -6.23
CA ALA A 155 -13.98 -8.48 -5.97
C ALA A 155 -13.17 -8.65 -7.26
N LEU A 156 -13.70 -9.36 -8.27
CA LEU A 156 -13.05 -9.54 -9.57
C LEU A 156 -12.88 -8.21 -10.34
N LEU A 157 -13.81 -7.27 -10.18
CA LEU A 157 -13.70 -5.92 -10.76
C LEU A 157 -12.72 -5.03 -9.98
N GLU A 158 -12.59 -5.26 -8.67
CA GLU A 158 -11.76 -4.46 -7.76
C GLU A 158 -10.28 -4.86 -7.80
N ILE A 159 -9.96 -6.15 -7.94
CA ILE A 159 -8.59 -6.69 -7.92
C ILE A 159 -7.65 -6.02 -8.94
N PRO A 160 -8.05 -5.78 -10.21
CA PRO A 160 -7.21 -5.09 -11.19
C PRO A 160 -6.78 -3.68 -10.77
N LEU A 161 -7.57 -3.01 -9.91
CA LEU A 161 -7.26 -1.65 -9.45
C LEU A 161 -6.10 -1.61 -8.44
N LYS A 162 -5.58 -2.76 -8.00
CA LYS A 162 -4.40 -2.87 -7.12
C LYS A 162 -3.19 -2.12 -7.68
N HIS A 163 -3.06 -1.99 -9.00
CA HIS A 163 -1.95 -1.32 -9.67
C HIS A 163 -1.90 0.20 -9.42
N ASN A 164 -2.98 0.78 -8.89
CA ASN A 164 -3.00 2.20 -8.49
C ASN A 164 -2.41 2.45 -7.09
N TYR A 165 -2.08 1.39 -6.34
CA TYR A 165 -1.60 1.48 -4.97
C TYR A 165 -0.08 1.32 -4.92
N LYS A 166 0.54 1.95 -3.93
CA LYS A 166 1.99 1.84 -3.70
C LYS A 166 2.39 0.46 -3.20
N TYR A 167 1.55 -0.15 -2.36
CA TYR A 167 1.83 -1.44 -1.74
C TYR A 167 0.67 -2.41 -1.94
N ILE A 168 1.00 -3.66 -2.27
CA ILE A 168 0.06 -4.78 -2.33
C ILE A 168 0.48 -5.77 -1.25
N ILE A 169 -0.40 -6.04 -0.29
CA ILE A 169 -0.13 -6.92 0.85
C ILE A 169 -1.11 -8.08 0.84
N GLU A 170 -0.60 -9.30 0.73
CA GLU A 170 -1.42 -10.50 0.88
C GLU A 170 -1.73 -10.77 2.36
N ILE A 171 -2.98 -11.18 2.63
CA ILE A 171 -3.43 -11.63 3.95
C ILE A 171 -3.46 -13.16 3.99
N ASP A 172 -2.30 -13.75 4.24
CA ASP A 172 -2.11 -15.16 4.58
C ASP A 172 -2.46 -15.43 6.06
N SER A 173 -2.03 -14.55 6.96
CA SER A 173 -2.45 -14.45 8.36
C SER A 173 -2.65 -12.98 8.75
N VAL A 174 -3.40 -12.72 9.83
CA VAL A 174 -3.60 -11.34 10.31
C VAL A 174 -2.29 -10.79 10.87
N GLU A 175 -1.55 -11.64 11.57
CA GLU A 175 -0.27 -11.33 12.22
C GLU A 175 0.79 -10.91 11.18
N ASN A 176 0.94 -11.69 10.11
CA ASN A 176 1.89 -11.36 9.04
C ASN A 176 1.44 -10.11 8.26
N ALA A 177 0.15 -9.94 7.96
CA ALA A 177 -0.35 -8.72 7.33
C ALA A 177 -0.08 -7.46 8.18
N VAL A 178 -0.25 -7.55 9.50
CA VAL A 178 0.09 -6.47 10.44
C VAL A 178 1.60 -6.19 10.43
N ALA A 179 2.43 -7.23 10.46
CA ALA A 179 3.88 -7.08 10.41
C ALA A 179 4.33 -6.38 9.11
N LYS A 180 3.76 -6.77 7.96
CA LYS A 180 4.01 -6.15 6.66
C LYS A 180 3.61 -4.69 6.63
N VAL A 181 2.41 -4.34 7.10
CA VAL A 181 1.95 -2.95 7.17
C VAL A 181 2.86 -2.13 8.09
N ARG A 182 3.23 -2.67 9.26
CA ARG A 182 4.16 -1.99 10.18
C ARG A 182 5.49 -1.69 9.51
N ASP A 183 6.08 -2.67 8.83
CA ASP A 183 7.35 -2.50 8.14
C ASP A 183 7.26 -1.44 7.02
N VAL A 184 6.16 -1.46 6.26
CA VAL A 184 5.85 -0.41 5.27
C VAL A 184 5.78 0.98 5.92
N LEU A 185 5.15 1.12 7.09
CA LEU A 185 5.07 2.41 7.79
C LEU A 185 6.44 2.89 8.29
N ILE A 186 7.33 1.98 8.72
CA ILE A 186 8.72 2.32 9.08
C ILE A 186 9.49 2.77 7.83
N LYS A 187 9.37 2.03 6.72
CA LYS A 187 10.00 2.37 5.42
C LYS A 187 9.51 3.71 4.88
N GLU A 188 8.21 3.97 4.97
CA GLU A 188 7.56 5.24 4.59
C GLU A 188 7.77 6.35 5.61
N GLU A 189 8.55 6.05 6.65
CA GLU A 189 9.13 7.04 7.52
C GLU A 189 8.02 7.79 8.31
N THR A 190 6.90 7.10 8.58
CA THR A 190 5.71 7.69 9.23
C THR A 190 5.72 7.55 10.75
N LEU A 191 6.70 6.82 11.29
CA LEU A 191 6.85 6.51 12.70
C LEU A 191 8.11 7.17 13.26
N GLU A 192 8.18 7.31 14.59
CA GLU A 192 9.40 7.73 15.30
C GLU A 192 10.38 6.56 15.46
N ILE A 193 10.56 5.81 14.38
CA ILE A 193 11.47 4.66 14.28
C ILE A 193 12.40 4.96 13.10
N PRO A 194 13.73 4.83 13.26
CA PRO A 194 14.67 4.99 12.15
C PRO A 194 14.29 4.04 11.01
N LYS A 195 14.30 4.54 9.77
CA LYS A 195 13.95 3.73 8.60
C LYS A 195 14.84 2.50 8.43
N THR A 196 16.07 2.55 8.94
CA THR A 196 17.03 1.43 8.97
C THR A 196 16.53 0.21 9.76
N GLU A 197 15.54 0.37 10.64
CA GLU A 197 14.87 -0.73 11.35
C GLU A 197 13.88 -1.49 10.47
N SER A 198 13.53 -0.96 9.28
CA SER A 198 12.69 -1.70 8.33
C SER A 198 13.49 -2.82 7.66
N LEU A 199 12.84 -3.96 7.49
CA LEU A 199 13.36 -5.10 6.74
C LEU A 199 13.63 -4.76 5.27
N TYR A 200 13.01 -3.71 4.72
CA TYR A 200 13.38 -3.17 3.42
C TYR A 200 14.85 -2.73 3.36
N TYR A 201 15.34 -2.01 4.38
CA TYR A 201 16.72 -1.51 4.39
C TYR A 201 17.72 -2.61 4.75
N HIS A 202 17.31 -3.58 5.57
CA HIS A 202 18.10 -4.80 5.76
C HIS A 202 18.24 -5.57 4.45
N LEU A 203 17.12 -5.83 3.75
CA LEU A 203 17.10 -6.46 2.44
C LEU A 203 18.02 -5.73 1.45
N LYS A 204 17.91 -4.40 1.38
CA LYS A 204 18.78 -3.56 0.53
C LYS A 204 20.26 -3.80 0.79
N SER A 205 20.66 -3.84 2.08
CA SER A 205 22.04 -4.07 2.46
C SER A 205 22.52 -5.48 2.13
N GLU A 206 21.66 -6.50 2.22
CA GLU A 206 22.04 -7.86 1.85
C GLU A 206 22.10 -8.04 0.33
N ILE A 207 21.18 -7.43 -0.42
CA ILE A 207 21.21 -7.42 -1.89
C ILE A 207 22.49 -6.73 -2.41
N ASP A 208 22.91 -5.62 -1.80
CA ASP A 208 24.17 -4.95 -2.15
C ASP A 208 25.37 -5.91 -2.07
N LYS A 209 25.44 -6.72 -1.00
CA LYS A 209 26.49 -7.76 -0.86
C LYS A 209 26.36 -8.85 -1.92
N VAL A 210 25.14 -9.33 -2.20
CA VAL A 210 24.92 -10.36 -3.22
C VAL A 210 25.32 -9.86 -4.62
N VAL A 211 25.07 -8.58 -4.92
CA VAL A 211 25.51 -7.94 -6.17
C VAL A 211 27.04 -7.85 -6.24
N ASP A 212 27.70 -7.43 -5.16
CA ASP A 212 29.17 -7.40 -5.07
C ASP A 212 29.79 -8.79 -5.27
N GLU A 213 29.19 -9.82 -4.67
CA GLU A 213 29.72 -11.19 -4.72
C GLU A 213 29.50 -11.86 -6.09
N ASN A 214 28.37 -11.62 -6.75
CA ASN A 214 27.92 -12.47 -7.86
C ASN A 214 27.67 -11.75 -9.20
N TYR A 215 27.47 -10.43 -9.20
CA TYR A 215 26.94 -9.72 -10.37
C TYR A 215 27.80 -8.53 -10.83
N MET A 216 29.00 -8.33 -10.25
CA MET A 216 29.91 -7.25 -10.64
C MET A 216 30.31 -7.28 -12.12
N TYR A 217 30.42 -8.46 -12.74
CA TYR A 217 30.65 -8.57 -14.17
C TYR A 217 29.58 -7.81 -14.99
N PHE A 218 28.30 -7.93 -14.62
CA PHE A 218 27.24 -7.20 -15.31
C PHE A 218 27.30 -5.71 -15.01
N VAL A 219 27.66 -5.35 -13.78
CA VAL A 219 27.78 -3.95 -13.35
C VAL A 219 28.85 -3.21 -14.13
N GLU A 220 30.01 -3.84 -14.32
CA GLU A 220 31.16 -3.25 -15.00
C GLU A 220 30.98 -3.16 -16.52
N ASN A 221 30.37 -4.18 -17.14
CA ASN A 221 30.21 -4.25 -18.59
C ASN A 221 28.94 -3.58 -19.12
N TRP A 222 28.08 -3.10 -18.23
CA TRP A 222 26.80 -2.48 -18.57
C TRP A 222 26.93 -1.33 -19.57
N LYS A 223 27.79 -0.33 -19.31
CA LYS A 223 27.86 0.89 -20.14
C LYS A 223 28.17 0.55 -21.60
N GLU A 224 29.11 -0.37 -21.80
CA GLU A 224 29.50 -0.84 -23.12
C GLU A 224 28.37 -1.60 -23.83
N ASN A 225 27.59 -2.42 -23.11
CA ASN A 225 26.45 -3.13 -23.69
C ASN A 225 25.36 -2.17 -24.20
N VAL A 226 25.20 -1.04 -23.52
CA VAL A 226 24.15 -0.06 -23.78
C VAL A 226 24.52 0.84 -24.94
N GLU A 227 25.74 1.38 -24.94
CA GLU A 227 26.26 2.23 -26.02
C GLU A 227 26.37 1.46 -27.34
N LYS A 228 26.58 0.13 -27.31
CA LYS A 228 26.59 -0.72 -28.52
C LYS A 228 25.22 -0.92 -29.17
N LEU A 229 24.14 -0.86 -28.39
CA LEU A 229 22.79 -1.16 -28.86
C LEU A 229 21.96 0.09 -29.16
N HIS A 230 22.31 1.22 -28.56
CA HIS A 230 21.62 2.48 -28.72
C HIS A 230 22.60 3.62 -28.99
N ASP A 231 22.31 4.50 -29.94
CA ASP A 231 23.01 5.80 -30.14
C ASP A 231 22.81 6.79 -28.96
N SER A 232 22.36 6.30 -27.80
CA SER A 232 22.03 7.09 -26.62
C SER A 232 23.24 7.20 -25.70
N LYS A 233 23.58 8.44 -25.30
CA LYS A 233 24.64 8.69 -24.32
C LYS A 233 24.11 8.49 -22.91
N VAL A 234 24.70 7.56 -22.17
CA VAL A 234 24.46 7.38 -20.72
C VAL A 234 25.15 8.52 -19.97
N PRO A 235 24.51 9.14 -18.95
CA PRO A 235 25.17 10.14 -18.11
C PRO A 235 26.42 9.57 -17.42
N ASP A 236 27.53 10.32 -17.44
CA ASP A 236 28.81 9.83 -16.89
C ASP A 236 28.78 9.59 -15.37
N ASN A 237 27.82 10.17 -14.65
CA ASN A 237 27.63 10.04 -13.21
C ASN A 237 26.61 8.96 -12.81
N PHE A 238 26.10 8.17 -13.76
CA PHE A 238 25.09 7.16 -13.46
C PHE A 238 25.70 5.96 -12.72
N ASP A 239 25.25 5.72 -11.48
CA ASP A 239 25.65 4.59 -10.66
C ASP A 239 24.74 3.37 -10.91
N PHE A 240 25.16 2.52 -11.83
CA PHE A 240 24.39 1.33 -12.19
C PHE A 240 24.32 0.30 -11.07
N LYS A 241 25.37 0.16 -10.24
CA LYS A 241 25.34 -0.77 -9.10
C LYS A 241 24.21 -0.37 -8.17
N LYS A 242 24.17 0.91 -7.77
CA LYS A 242 23.12 1.44 -6.91
C LYS A 242 21.73 1.26 -7.53
N TYR A 243 21.57 1.55 -8.81
CA TYR A 243 20.31 1.33 -9.53
C TYR A 243 19.88 -0.15 -9.48
N LEU A 244 20.79 -1.08 -9.77
CA LEU A 244 20.50 -2.51 -9.75
C LEU A 244 20.08 -2.98 -8.35
N VAL A 245 20.79 -2.53 -7.31
CA VAL A 245 20.45 -2.82 -5.91
C VAL A 245 19.06 -2.27 -5.57
N ASP A 246 18.75 -1.03 -5.94
CA ASP A 246 17.45 -0.41 -5.70
C ASP A 246 16.32 -1.18 -6.40
N LEU A 247 16.50 -1.52 -7.68
CA LEU A 247 15.55 -2.27 -8.48
C LEU A 247 15.27 -3.67 -7.91
N LEU A 248 16.32 -4.41 -7.56
CA LEU A 248 16.21 -5.75 -6.98
C LEU A 248 15.57 -5.70 -5.59
N THR A 249 15.88 -4.67 -4.80
CA THR A 249 15.26 -4.45 -3.47
C THR A 249 13.77 -4.20 -3.62
N ASP A 250 13.36 -3.29 -4.50
CA ASP A 250 11.95 -2.95 -4.70
C ASP A 250 11.14 -4.15 -5.21
N LYS A 251 11.67 -4.89 -6.21
CA LYS A 251 11.03 -6.10 -6.74
C LYS A 251 10.91 -7.19 -5.66
N SER A 252 11.99 -7.47 -4.94
CA SER A 252 12.04 -8.50 -3.90
C SER A 252 11.10 -8.18 -2.74
N TYR A 253 11.13 -6.93 -2.27
CA TYR A 253 10.25 -6.47 -1.20
C TYR A 253 8.78 -6.53 -1.59
N ALA A 254 8.43 -6.02 -2.78
CA ALA A 254 7.06 -6.08 -3.29
C ALA A 254 6.56 -7.53 -3.43
N ALA A 255 7.42 -8.44 -3.88
CA ALA A 255 7.09 -9.85 -4.00
C ALA A 255 6.81 -10.51 -2.64
N VAL A 256 7.63 -10.21 -1.62
CA VAL A 256 7.40 -10.74 -0.27
C VAL A 256 6.12 -10.18 0.34
N LEU A 257 5.87 -8.87 0.23
CA LEU A 257 4.61 -8.28 0.68
C LEU A 257 3.40 -8.98 0.05
N ALA A 258 3.48 -9.25 -1.25
CA ALA A 258 2.40 -9.82 -2.02
C ALA A 258 2.24 -11.34 -1.90
N HIS A 259 3.26 -12.11 -1.51
CA HIS A 259 3.22 -13.58 -1.68
C HIS A 259 3.95 -14.40 -0.60
N SER A 260 4.53 -13.80 0.43
CA SER A 260 5.34 -14.56 1.41
C SER A 260 5.23 -14.02 2.83
N ASP A 261 5.72 -14.80 3.80
CA ASP A 261 5.92 -14.30 5.16
C ASP A 261 7.01 -13.22 5.16
N LEU A 262 6.81 -12.12 5.88
CA LEU A 262 7.80 -11.05 5.94
C LEU A 262 9.13 -11.51 6.55
N ALA A 263 9.11 -12.50 7.44
CA ALA A 263 10.29 -13.02 8.13
C ALA A 263 11.33 -13.64 7.19
N VAL A 264 10.95 -14.02 5.96
CA VAL A 264 11.91 -14.52 4.95
C VAL A 264 12.99 -13.50 4.61
N LEU A 265 12.71 -12.20 4.80
CA LEU A 265 13.69 -11.13 4.60
C LEU A 265 14.80 -11.10 5.66
N LYS A 266 14.78 -11.99 6.66
CA LYS A 266 15.86 -12.15 7.64
C LYS A 266 16.79 -13.32 7.29
N ASP A 267 16.41 -14.16 6.33
CA ASP A 267 17.17 -15.33 5.93
C ASP A 267 18.01 -15.01 4.69
N LYS A 268 19.34 -15.10 4.82
CA LYS A 268 20.27 -14.76 3.72
C LYS A 268 20.01 -15.62 2.48
N LYS A 269 19.71 -16.92 2.65
CA LYS A 269 19.51 -17.83 1.53
C LYS A 269 18.22 -17.47 0.78
N CYS A 270 17.15 -17.15 1.49
CA CYS A 270 15.92 -16.64 0.88
C CYS A 270 16.16 -15.35 0.08
N ILE A 271 16.99 -14.43 0.59
CA ILE A 271 17.35 -13.19 -0.13
C ILE A 271 18.13 -13.50 -1.40
N GLU A 272 19.12 -14.39 -1.35
CA GLU A 272 19.88 -14.83 -2.52
C GLU A 272 18.95 -15.43 -3.60
N ASP A 273 18.01 -16.29 -3.21
CA ASP A 273 17.05 -16.92 -4.13
C ASP A 273 16.10 -15.87 -4.75
N LEU A 274 15.69 -14.84 -3.99
CA LEU A 274 14.91 -13.72 -4.51
C LEU A 274 15.70 -12.89 -5.54
N VAL A 275 16.97 -12.60 -5.25
CA VAL A 275 17.85 -11.89 -6.18
C VAL A 275 18.02 -12.69 -7.46
N GLU A 276 18.35 -13.98 -7.37
CA GLU A 276 18.55 -14.84 -8.53
C GLU A 276 17.30 -14.88 -9.42
N LYS A 277 16.12 -15.00 -8.80
CA LYS A 277 14.83 -14.96 -9.49
C LYS A 277 14.61 -13.63 -10.23
N PHE A 278 14.81 -12.50 -9.56
CA PHE A 278 14.49 -11.18 -10.15
C PHE A 278 15.58 -10.64 -11.06
N MET A 279 16.81 -11.13 -10.96
CA MET A 279 17.91 -10.78 -11.85
C MET A 279 17.59 -11.13 -13.31
N ILE A 280 16.82 -12.21 -13.54
CA ILE A 280 16.35 -12.62 -14.87
C ILE A 280 15.41 -11.58 -15.50
N ASP A 281 14.62 -10.88 -14.67
CA ASP A 281 13.70 -9.83 -15.10
C ASP A 281 14.38 -8.45 -15.25
N VAL A 282 15.68 -8.34 -14.92
CA VAL A 282 16.42 -7.10 -15.10
C VAL A 282 16.73 -6.93 -16.58
N ASN A 283 16.14 -5.90 -17.17
CA ASN A 283 16.41 -5.54 -18.54
C ASN A 283 17.64 -4.64 -18.61
N PHE A 284 18.82 -5.23 -18.84
CA PHE A 284 20.07 -4.51 -19.09
C PHE A 284 20.07 -3.73 -20.42
N PHE A 285 19.11 -4.09 -21.28
CA PHE A 285 18.79 -3.64 -22.64
C PHE A 285 18.09 -2.30 -22.76
N SER A 286 16.78 -2.38 -22.47
CA SER A 286 15.89 -1.24 -22.42
C SER A 286 15.85 -0.78 -20.97
N PHE A 287 16.73 0.15 -20.66
CA PHE A 287 16.42 1.11 -19.62
C PHE A 287 15.02 1.62 -19.88
N GLU A 288 14.18 1.58 -18.88
CA GLU A 288 12.96 2.38 -18.92
C GLU A 288 13.42 3.81 -19.19
N GLN A 289 13.08 4.36 -20.37
CA GLN A 289 13.48 5.69 -20.82
C GLN A 289 13.22 6.78 -19.76
N SER A 290 12.27 6.52 -18.86
CA SER A 290 11.93 7.34 -17.69
C SER A 290 13.05 7.48 -16.65
N ALA A 291 13.93 6.48 -16.45
CA ALA A 291 15.00 6.55 -15.45
C ALA A 291 16.08 7.57 -15.83
N PHE A 292 16.25 7.84 -17.12
CA PHE A 292 17.16 8.88 -17.63
C PHE A 292 16.53 10.26 -17.68
N GLU A 293 15.22 10.35 -17.91
CA GLU A 293 14.50 11.62 -17.92
C GLU A 293 14.35 12.22 -16.51
N ASN A 294 14.31 11.38 -15.47
CA ASN A 294 14.18 11.81 -14.06
C ASN A 294 15.51 12.08 -13.36
N ALA A 295 16.65 11.82 -14.00
CA ALA A 295 17.94 12.34 -13.54
C ALA A 295 18.04 13.80 -13.97
N GLU A 296 17.39 14.70 -13.22
CA GLU A 296 17.42 16.14 -13.48
C GLU A 296 18.86 16.67 -13.64
N PHE A 297 19.04 17.49 -14.67
CA PHE A 297 20.24 18.26 -15.02
C PHE A 297 20.55 19.37 -14.00
#